data_AF-A0A496WWM9-F1
#
_entry.id   AF-A0A496WWM9-F1
#
_cell.length_a   1.000
_cell.length_b   1.000
_cell.length_c   1.000
_cell.angle_alpha   90.00
_cell.angle_beta   90.00
_cell.angle_gamma   90.00
#
_symmetry.space_group_name_H-M   'P 1'
#
loop_
_entity.id
_entity.type
_entity.pdbx_description
1 polymer ?
#
loop_
_entity_poly.entity_id
_entity_poly.type
_entity_poly.pdbx_seq_one_letter_code
_entity_poly.pdbx_strand_id
1 'polypeptide(L)'
;MSVAKPISRDDSTVTECYQTSIPFTPVKRHKVEADFSGGDITSNAGIPLLSQIDQKMSLTRSVARALTDSRRKASCDHSLEELIKQRVYALALGYEDLNDHSELRHDLALQTATSRIETLASPATLCRLEQRSDREAAVAIHQILFQQFIDVHDRPPKRLILDFDATDTCTSFVIVTCW
;
A
#
# COMPACT_ATOMS: atom_id res chain seq x y z
N MET A 1 3.89 60.20 34.87
CA MET A 1 3.72 59.99 33.42
C MET A 1 3.98 58.53 33.12
N SER A 2 2.95 57.84 32.64
CA SER A 2 2.96 56.41 32.33
C SER A 2 3.69 56.20 31.01
N VAL A 3 4.63 55.26 30.96
CA VAL A 3 5.16 54.74 29.69
C VAL A 3 4.79 53.26 29.65
N ALA A 4 3.80 52.94 28.83
CA ALA A 4 3.38 51.58 28.57
C ALA A 4 4.54 50.81 27.92
N LYS A 5 4.89 49.67 28.50
CA LYS A 5 5.84 48.72 27.90
C LYS A 5 5.11 48.00 26.73
N PRO A 6 5.71 47.90 25.53
CA PRO A 6 5.05 47.28 24.41
C PRO A 6 4.90 45.77 24.66
N ILE A 7 3.69 45.26 24.45
CA ILE A 7 3.41 43.83 24.40
C ILE A 7 3.93 43.35 23.05
N SER A 8 5.06 42.64 23.05
CA SER A 8 5.53 41.91 21.87
C SER A 8 4.55 40.78 21.58
N ARG A 9 3.73 40.97 20.55
CA ARG A 9 3.02 39.89 19.87
C ARG A 9 3.98 39.28 18.85
N ASP A 10 4.51 38.10 19.14
CA ASP A 10 4.52 36.97 18.20
C ASP A 10 4.91 35.70 18.98
N ASP A 11 3.97 35.21 19.77
CA ASP A 11 4.04 33.84 20.32
C ASP A 11 3.54 32.90 19.22
N SER A 12 4.40 32.65 18.24
CA SER A 12 4.23 31.49 17.38
C SER A 12 4.44 30.29 18.29
N THR A 13 3.36 29.58 18.59
CA THR A 13 3.39 28.37 19.41
C THR A 13 4.32 27.36 18.75
N VAL A 14 5.57 27.31 19.20
CA VAL A 14 6.51 26.28 18.80
C VAL A 14 5.98 25.00 19.40
N THR A 15 5.36 24.15 18.58
CA THR A 15 4.94 22.83 19.03
C THR A 15 6.18 22.10 19.53
N GLU A 16 6.27 21.85 20.85
CA GLU A 16 7.36 21.05 21.40
C GLU A 16 7.23 19.62 20.85
N CYS A 17 8.04 19.33 19.84
CA CYS A 17 8.12 18.00 19.25
C CYS A 17 9.04 17.14 20.12
N TYR A 18 8.46 16.34 21.02
CA TYR A 18 9.23 15.42 21.88
C TYR A 18 9.86 14.25 21.12
N GLN A 19 9.43 14.00 19.88
CA GLN A 19 9.91 12.91 19.05
C GLN A 19 10.46 13.45 17.73
N THR A 20 11.78 13.55 17.63
CA THR A 20 12.46 14.16 16.48
C THR A 20 12.43 13.28 15.22
N SER A 21 12.34 11.96 15.37
CA SER A 21 12.18 11.04 14.24
C SER A 21 11.46 9.74 14.61
N ILE A 22 10.89 9.09 13.59
CA ILE A 22 10.23 7.79 13.68
C ILE A 22 10.98 6.83 12.75
N PRO A 23 11.67 5.80 13.28
CA PRO A 23 12.37 4.84 12.44
C PRO A 23 11.39 3.85 11.80
N PHE A 24 11.64 3.51 10.54
CA PHE A 24 10.93 2.44 9.82
C PHE A 24 11.89 1.31 9.43
N THR A 25 11.31 0.20 8.96
CA THR A 25 12.09 -0.92 8.41
C THR A 25 13.01 -0.41 7.29
N PRO A 26 14.32 -0.71 7.34
CA PRO A 26 15.25 -0.29 6.29
C PRO A 26 14.92 -0.95 4.96
N VAL A 27 15.16 -0.22 3.87
CA VAL A 27 14.98 -0.73 2.50
C VAL A 27 16.35 -0.93 1.87
N LYS A 28 16.66 -2.18 1.49
CA LYS A 28 17.98 -2.57 1.00
C LYS A 28 19.09 -2.16 2.00
N ARG A 29 19.93 -1.20 1.63
CA ARG A 29 21.02 -0.65 2.47
C ARG A 29 20.72 0.77 2.98
N HIS A 30 19.49 1.23 2.83
CA HIS A 30 19.07 2.58 3.20
C HIS A 30 18.28 2.56 4.50
N LYS A 31 18.68 3.42 5.43
CA LYS A 31 17.90 3.73 6.63
C LYS A 31 16.68 4.56 6.21
N VAL A 32 15.52 4.23 6.75
CA VAL A 32 14.27 4.96 6.52
C VAL A 32 13.82 5.55 7.85
N GLU A 33 13.65 6.86 7.89
CA GLU A 33 13.09 7.56 9.03
C GLU A 33 12.14 8.67 8.54
N ALA A 34 11.04 8.88 9.26
CA ALA A 34 10.28 10.11 9.13
C ALA A 34 10.84 11.11 10.13
N ASP A 35 11.12 12.32 9.66
CA ASP A 35 11.44 13.46 10.50
C ASP A 35 10.41 14.58 10.29
N PHE A 36 10.52 15.62 11.10
CA PHE A 36 9.65 16.79 11.06
C PHE A 36 10.38 18.04 10.56
N SER A 37 11.48 17.85 9.81
CA SER A 37 12.34 18.93 9.33
C SER A 37 11.90 19.52 7.99
N GLY A 38 10.93 18.90 7.32
CA GLY A 38 10.33 19.40 6.07
C GLY A 38 11.16 19.13 4.81
N GLY A 39 11.94 18.04 4.79
CA GLY A 39 12.65 17.55 3.62
C GLY A 39 11.71 17.02 2.52
N ASP A 40 11.83 15.74 2.16
CA ASP A 40 10.88 15.13 1.23
C ASP A 40 9.53 14.89 1.92
N ILE A 41 8.51 15.65 1.50
CA ILE A 41 7.18 15.62 2.12
C ILE A 41 6.26 14.67 1.34
N THR A 42 5.48 13.88 2.07
CA THR A 42 4.48 12.97 1.50
C THR A 42 3.20 13.00 2.32
N SER A 43 2.06 12.99 1.63
CA SER A 43 0.74 12.78 2.24
C SER A 43 0.45 11.30 2.53
N ASN A 44 1.32 10.40 2.07
CA ASN A 44 1.14 8.94 2.12
C ASN A 44 1.91 8.28 3.27
N ALA A 45 2.27 9.03 4.31
CA ALA A 45 3.15 8.58 5.40
C ALA A 45 2.64 7.34 6.18
N GLY A 46 1.37 6.96 6.03
CA GLY A 46 0.81 5.74 6.61
C GLY A 46 1.22 4.45 5.89
N ILE A 47 1.69 4.52 4.65
CA ILE A 47 1.94 3.31 3.84
C ILE A 47 3.05 2.38 4.36
N PRO A 48 4.12 2.85 5.03
CA PRO A 48 5.10 1.95 5.63
C PRO A 48 4.51 1.02 6.71
N LEU A 49 3.44 1.44 7.40
CA LEU A 49 2.73 0.58 8.35
C LEU A 49 1.99 -0.55 7.63
N LEU A 50 1.30 -0.24 6.53
CA LEU A 50 0.64 -1.25 5.71
C LEU A 50 1.65 -2.25 5.12
N SER A 51 2.81 -1.75 4.68
CA SER A 51 3.90 -2.61 4.19
C SER A 51 4.38 -3.59 5.27
N GLN A 52 4.48 -3.17 6.54
CA GLN A 52 4.85 -4.07 7.63
C GLN A 52 3.79 -5.15 7.89
N ILE A 53 2.51 -4.81 7.78
CA ILE A 53 1.41 -5.79 7.91
C ILE A 53 1.48 -6.80 6.76
N ASP A 54 1.61 -6.33 5.52
CA ASP A 54 1.74 -7.20 4.36
C ASP A 54 2.99 -8.09 4.43
N GLN A 55 4.11 -7.59 4.95
CA GLN A 55 5.31 -8.40 5.19
C GLN A 55 5.07 -9.54 6.20
N LYS A 56 4.32 -9.26 7.28
CA LYS A 56 3.96 -10.28 8.29
C LYS A 56 2.99 -11.32 7.74
N MET A 57 2.00 -10.89 6.97
CA MET A 57 0.99 -11.78 6.37
C MET A 57 1.50 -12.48 5.11
N SER A 58 2.55 -11.94 4.47
CA SER A 58 3.03 -12.33 3.14
C SER A 58 1.91 -12.36 2.10
N LEU A 59 0.94 -11.44 2.17
CA LEU A 59 -0.27 -11.49 1.34
C LEU A 59 0.06 -11.23 -0.13
N THR A 60 0.66 -10.08 -0.44
CA THR A 60 1.00 -9.72 -1.83
C THR A 60 2.00 -10.69 -2.45
N ARG A 61 2.93 -11.23 -1.64
CA ARG A 61 3.86 -12.29 -2.05
C ARG A 61 3.13 -13.58 -2.39
N SER A 62 2.14 -13.99 -1.59
CA SER A 62 1.35 -15.19 -1.86
C SER A 62 0.55 -15.04 -3.14
N VAL A 63 -0.04 -13.87 -3.37
CA VAL A 63 -0.74 -13.55 -4.63
C VAL A 63 0.24 -13.61 -5.81
N ALA A 64 1.39 -12.95 -5.72
CA ALA A 64 2.38 -12.95 -6.80
C ALA A 64 2.89 -14.35 -7.16
N ARG A 65 2.92 -15.28 -6.20
CA ARG A 65 3.32 -16.68 -6.42
C ARG A 65 2.23 -17.54 -7.05
N ALA A 66 0.97 -17.25 -6.75
CA ALA A 66 -0.17 -17.99 -7.31
C ALA A 66 -0.51 -17.56 -8.75
N LEU A 67 -0.12 -16.35 -9.14
CA LEU A 67 -0.36 -15.83 -10.48
C LEU A 67 0.73 -16.24 -11.47
N THR A 68 0.31 -16.56 -12.70
CA THR A 68 1.24 -16.87 -13.80
C THR A 68 1.73 -15.58 -14.44
N ASP A 69 3.05 -15.34 -14.38
CA ASP A 69 3.67 -14.19 -15.04
C ASP A 69 4.23 -14.57 -16.43
N SER A 70 3.43 -14.36 -17.47
CA SER A 70 3.80 -14.61 -18.87
C SER A 70 4.79 -13.60 -19.46
N ARG A 71 5.18 -12.55 -18.72
CA ARG A 71 6.12 -11.54 -19.22
C ARG A 71 7.52 -12.13 -19.38
N ARG A 72 8.21 -11.70 -20.44
CA ARG A 72 9.64 -11.97 -20.61
C ARG A 72 10.43 -11.25 -19.51
N LYS A 73 10.96 -12.00 -18.55
CA LYS A 73 11.67 -11.47 -17.37
C LYS A 73 12.85 -10.57 -17.72
N ALA A 74 13.58 -10.87 -18.79
CA ALA A 74 14.69 -10.05 -19.27
C ALA A 74 14.28 -8.66 -19.81
N SER A 75 12.98 -8.40 -19.95
CA SER A 75 12.42 -7.13 -20.42
C SER A 75 11.55 -6.46 -19.34
N CYS A 76 11.70 -6.88 -18.07
CA CYS A 76 10.93 -6.36 -16.96
C CYS A 76 11.83 -5.73 -15.90
N ASP A 77 11.62 -4.45 -15.62
CA ASP A 77 12.30 -3.74 -14.53
C ASP A 77 11.65 -4.03 -13.16
N HIS A 78 10.39 -4.48 -13.18
CA HIS A 78 9.56 -4.76 -12.00
C HIS A 78 9.07 -6.20 -11.99
N SER A 79 9.33 -6.88 -10.88
CA SER A 79 8.75 -8.19 -10.56
C SER A 79 7.23 -8.09 -10.40
N LEU A 80 6.55 -9.24 -10.49
CA LEU A 80 5.11 -9.29 -10.27
C LEU A 80 4.72 -8.88 -8.85
N GLU A 81 5.51 -9.29 -7.84
CA GLU A 81 5.29 -8.89 -6.44
C GLU A 81 5.35 -7.36 -6.28
N GLU A 82 6.33 -6.69 -6.91
CA GLU A 82 6.46 -5.24 -6.83
C GLU A 82 5.27 -4.51 -7.47
N LEU A 83 4.78 -5.00 -8.62
CA LEU A 83 3.61 -4.41 -9.26
C LEU A 83 2.35 -4.59 -8.42
N ILE A 84 2.15 -5.79 -7.86
CA ILE A 84 1.00 -6.06 -6.98
C ILE A 84 1.07 -5.20 -5.72
N LYS A 85 2.24 -5.11 -5.08
CA LYS A 85 2.44 -4.23 -3.92
C LYS A 85 2.12 -2.79 -4.23
N GLN A 86 2.70 -2.25 -5.31
CA GLN A 86 2.43 -0.88 -5.74
C GLN A 86 0.93 -0.65 -5.91
N ARG A 87 0.22 -1.61 -6.51
CA ARG A 87 -1.20 -1.42 -6.79
C ARG A 87 -2.08 -1.56 -5.56
N VAL A 88 -1.88 -2.62 -4.76
CA VAL A 88 -2.64 -2.83 -3.50
C VAL A 88 -2.43 -1.66 -2.54
N TYR A 89 -1.21 -1.15 -2.44
CA TYR A 89 -0.90 -0.01 -1.59
C TYR A 89 -1.52 1.29 -2.09
N ALA A 90 -1.50 1.54 -3.40
CA ALA A 90 -2.19 2.69 -3.99
C ALA A 90 -3.71 2.64 -3.74
N LEU A 91 -4.33 1.47 -3.91
CA LEU A 91 -5.75 1.27 -3.59
C LEU A 91 -6.06 1.54 -2.12
N ALA A 92 -5.21 1.08 -1.20
CA ALA A 92 -5.37 1.35 0.23
C ALA A 92 -5.21 2.84 0.60
N LEU A 93 -4.50 3.61 -0.21
CA LEU A 93 -4.35 5.06 -0.08
C LEU A 93 -5.50 5.83 -0.76
N GLY A 94 -6.43 5.15 -1.44
CA GLY A 94 -7.55 5.77 -2.14
C GLY A 94 -7.28 6.13 -3.61
N TYR A 95 -6.14 5.69 -4.18
CA TYR A 95 -5.83 5.88 -5.59
C TYR A 95 -6.42 4.73 -6.42
N GLU A 96 -7.72 4.80 -6.66
CA GLU A 96 -8.46 3.80 -7.44
C GLU A 96 -8.14 3.84 -8.93
N ASP A 97 -7.83 5.01 -9.47
CA ASP A 97 -7.51 5.19 -10.89
C ASP A 97 -5.99 5.14 -11.14
N LEU A 98 -5.62 4.87 -12.39
CA LEU A 98 -4.21 4.85 -12.81
C LEU A 98 -3.68 6.22 -13.26
N ASN A 99 -4.49 7.28 -13.25
CA ASN A 99 -4.10 8.63 -13.66
C ASN A 99 -3.02 9.23 -12.74
N ASP A 100 -3.16 9.08 -11.42
CA ASP A 100 -2.24 9.61 -10.42
C ASP A 100 -0.92 8.84 -10.38
N HIS A 101 -0.86 7.64 -10.96
CA HIS A 101 0.33 6.79 -10.97
C HIS A 101 1.51 7.37 -11.75
N SER A 102 1.30 8.42 -12.55
CA SER A 102 2.39 9.17 -13.18
C SER A 102 3.22 9.94 -12.16
N GLU A 103 2.58 10.54 -11.16
CA GLU A 103 3.23 11.26 -10.07
C GLU A 103 3.54 10.32 -8.89
N LEU A 104 2.57 9.47 -8.52
CA LEU A 104 2.67 8.57 -7.37
C LEU A 104 3.85 7.58 -7.46
N ARG A 105 4.31 7.25 -8.67
CA ARG A 105 5.52 6.41 -8.86
C ARG A 105 6.82 7.06 -8.36
N HIS A 106 6.81 8.37 -8.13
CA HIS A 106 7.92 9.16 -7.60
C HIS A 106 7.80 9.40 -6.09
N ASP A 107 6.68 9.03 -5.45
CA ASP A 107 6.48 9.17 -4.01
C ASP A 107 7.45 8.25 -3.24
N LEU A 108 8.27 8.85 -2.38
CA LEU A 108 9.31 8.13 -1.62
C LEU A 108 8.72 7.17 -0.59
N ALA A 109 7.58 7.50 0.03
CA ALA A 109 6.94 6.60 0.99
C ALA A 109 6.43 5.35 0.29
N LEU A 110 5.82 5.49 -0.90
CA LEU A 110 5.37 4.35 -1.68
C LEU A 110 6.53 3.52 -2.26
N GLN A 111 7.58 4.17 -2.76
CA GLN A 111 8.80 3.48 -3.18
C GLN A 111 9.36 2.63 -2.04
N THR A 112 9.53 3.25 -0.87
CA THR A 112 10.01 2.61 0.34
C THR A 112 9.12 1.45 0.77
N ALA A 113 7.80 1.65 0.81
CA ALA A 113 6.84 0.60 1.20
C ALA A 113 6.88 -0.60 0.27
N THR A 114 7.10 -0.38 -1.04
CA THR A 114 7.25 -1.45 -2.03
C THR A 114 8.66 -2.06 -2.06
N SER A 115 9.53 -1.69 -1.12
CA SER A 115 10.93 -2.14 -1.01
C SER A 115 11.81 -1.71 -2.20
N ARG A 116 11.45 -0.60 -2.86
CA ARG A 116 12.24 0.01 -3.93
C ARG A 116 12.79 1.37 -3.52
N ILE A 117 13.84 1.77 -4.22
CA ILE A 117 14.50 3.09 -4.11
C ILE A 117 14.58 3.77 -5.48
N GLU A 118 14.00 3.11 -6.48
CA GLU A 118 13.95 3.55 -7.86
C GLU A 118 12.48 3.80 -8.20
N THR A 119 12.26 4.57 -9.25
CA THR A 119 10.94 4.91 -9.73
C THR A 119 10.07 3.67 -9.94
N LEU A 120 8.84 3.71 -9.47
CA LEU A 120 7.90 2.60 -9.60
C LEU A 120 7.37 2.47 -11.04
N ALA A 121 6.57 1.42 -11.25
CA ALA A 121 6.00 1.14 -12.56
C ALA A 121 5.09 2.27 -13.02
N SER A 122 5.11 2.52 -14.33
CA SER A 122 4.25 3.52 -14.95
C SER A 122 2.78 3.06 -14.98
N PRO A 123 1.83 4.00 -15.15
CA PRO A 123 0.42 3.69 -15.36
C PRO A 123 0.19 2.63 -16.45
N ALA A 124 0.91 2.73 -17.58
CA ALA A 124 0.78 1.80 -18.69
C ALA A 124 1.25 0.38 -18.34
N THR A 125 2.23 0.23 -17.44
CA THR A 125 2.67 -1.09 -16.98
C THR A 125 1.64 -1.72 -16.05
N LEU A 126 1.07 -0.93 -15.14
CA LEU A 126 0.01 -1.37 -14.22
C LEU A 126 -1.28 -1.72 -14.96
N CYS A 127 -1.70 -0.89 -15.91
CA CYS A 127 -2.87 -1.15 -16.74
C CYS A 127 -2.74 -2.48 -17.50
N ARG A 128 -1.56 -2.78 -18.05
CA ARG A 128 -1.31 -4.07 -18.71
C ARG A 128 -1.29 -5.25 -17.74
N LEU A 129 -0.91 -5.05 -16.48
CA LEU A 129 -1.01 -6.09 -15.45
C LEU A 129 -2.48 -6.40 -15.16
N GLU A 130 -3.28 -5.36 -14.89
CA GLU A 130 -4.70 -5.51 -14.56
C GLU A 130 -5.47 -6.16 -15.71
N GLN A 131 -5.26 -5.71 -16.94
CA GLN A 131 -5.92 -6.27 -18.14
C GLN A 131 -5.53 -7.72 -18.46
N ARG A 132 -4.47 -8.27 -17.85
CA ARG A 132 -4.11 -9.69 -18.00
C ARG A 132 -4.78 -10.58 -16.97
N SER A 133 -5.41 -10.00 -15.96
CA SER A 133 -6.07 -10.78 -14.91
C SER A 133 -7.31 -11.45 -15.50
N ASP A 134 -7.37 -12.76 -15.38
CA ASP A 134 -8.45 -13.61 -15.87
C ASP A 134 -9.23 -14.22 -14.69
N ARG A 135 -10.18 -15.10 -15.02
CA ARG A 135 -11.01 -15.77 -14.02
C ARG A 135 -10.16 -16.65 -13.11
N GLU A 136 -9.16 -17.32 -13.66
CA GLU A 136 -8.23 -18.18 -12.96
C GLU A 136 -7.43 -17.40 -11.92
N ALA A 137 -6.91 -16.22 -12.29
CA ALA A 137 -6.25 -15.29 -11.38
C ALA A 137 -7.18 -14.86 -10.24
N ALA A 138 -8.43 -14.50 -10.55
CA ALA A 138 -9.37 -14.08 -9.52
C ALA A 138 -9.72 -15.21 -8.54
N VAL A 139 -9.93 -16.44 -9.02
CA VAL A 139 -10.14 -17.61 -8.16
C VAL A 139 -8.92 -17.88 -7.28
N ALA A 140 -7.72 -17.81 -7.84
CA ALA A 140 -6.48 -18.02 -7.09
C ALA A 140 -6.30 -16.98 -5.97
N ILE A 141 -6.60 -15.71 -6.24
CA ILE A 141 -6.58 -14.64 -5.22
C ILE A 141 -7.60 -14.93 -4.11
N HIS A 142 -8.83 -15.31 -4.46
CA HIS A 142 -9.86 -15.63 -3.45
C HIS A 142 -9.48 -16.82 -2.58
N GLN A 143 -8.84 -17.86 -3.15
CA GLN A 143 -8.33 -18.98 -2.37
C GLN A 143 -7.29 -18.54 -1.33
N ILE A 144 -6.40 -17.60 -1.69
CA ILE A 144 -5.43 -17.04 -0.75
C ILE A 144 -6.12 -16.26 0.37
N LEU A 145 -7.08 -15.41 0.03
CA LEU A 145 -7.84 -14.64 1.03
C LEU A 145 -8.59 -15.56 1.99
N PHE A 146 -9.20 -16.62 1.46
CA PHE A 146 -9.89 -17.62 2.28
C PHE A 146 -8.92 -18.41 3.17
N GLN A 147 -7.73 -18.76 2.66
CA GLN A 147 -6.71 -19.43 3.46
C GLN A 147 -6.22 -18.53 4.61
N GLN A 148 -6.00 -17.24 4.36
CA GLN A 148 -5.64 -16.27 5.40
C GLN A 148 -6.72 -16.19 6.49
N PHE A 149 -8.00 -16.21 6.11
CA PHE A 149 -9.10 -16.27 7.07
C PHE A 149 -9.06 -17.55 7.92
N ILE A 150 -8.84 -18.71 7.29
CA ILE A 150 -8.73 -19.99 8.01
C ILE A 150 -7.55 -19.97 8.98
N ASP A 151 -6.39 -19.49 8.56
CA ASP A 151 -5.14 -19.52 9.33
C ASP A 151 -5.22 -18.68 10.62
N VAL A 152 -6.09 -17.67 10.67
CA VAL A 152 -6.34 -16.85 11.86
C VAL A 152 -7.20 -17.58 12.92
N HIS A 153 -7.89 -18.66 12.53
CA HIS A 153 -8.80 -19.40 13.42
C HIS A 153 -8.21 -20.73 13.87
N ASP A 154 -7.82 -20.83 15.15
CA ASP A 154 -7.32 -22.07 15.76
C ASP A 154 -8.32 -23.24 15.69
N ARG A 155 -9.62 -22.92 15.59
CA ARG A 155 -10.71 -23.90 15.51
C ARG A 155 -11.80 -23.39 14.56
N PRO A 156 -12.51 -24.30 13.87
CA PRO A 156 -13.62 -23.91 13.00
C PRO A 156 -14.69 -23.12 13.78
N PRO A 157 -15.15 -21.96 13.26
CA PRO A 157 -16.20 -21.19 13.88
C PRO A 157 -17.53 -21.95 13.84
N LYS A 158 -18.38 -21.75 14.85
CA LYS A 158 -19.69 -22.43 14.93
C LYS A 158 -20.70 -21.96 13.86
N ARG A 159 -20.48 -20.76 13.30
CA ARG A 159 -21.30 -20.13 12.28
C ARG A 159 -20.38 -19.33 11.37
N LEU A 160 -20.68 -19.33 10.08
CA LEU A 160 -20.03 -18.52 9.07
C LEU A 160 -21.10 -17.68 8.40
N ILE A 161 -20.95 -16.36 8.43
CA ILE A 161 -21.83 -15.44 7.74
C ILE A 161 -21.15 -15.09 6.42
N LEU A 162 -21.80 -15.46 5.32
CA LEU A 162 -21.31 -15.15 3.98
C LEU A 162 -22.13 -13.98 3.46
N ASP A 163 -21.47 -12.84 3.29
CA ASP A 163 -22.06 -11.71 2.60
C ASP A 163 -21.80 -11.82 1.10
N PHE A 164 -22.85 -11.66 0.30
CA PHE A 164 -22.82 -11.76 -1.14
C PHE A 164 -23.26 -10.41 -1.71
N ASP A 165 -22.30 -9.57 -2.06
CA ASP A 165 -22.61 -8.33 -2.78
C ASP A 165 -22.62 -8.61 -4.30
N ALA A 166 -23.66 -8.13 -4.96
CA ALA A 166 -23.80 -8.22 -6.41
C ALA A 166 -23.47 -6.86 -7.01
N THR A 167 -22.28 -6.73 -7.60
CA THR A 167 -21.98 -5.57 -8.45
C THR A 167 -22.81 -5.67 -9.74
N ASP A 168 -23.68 -4.69 -9.99
CA ASP A 168 -24.52 -4.53 -11.20
C ASP A 168 -23.70 -4.19 -12.46
N THR A 169 -22.71 -5.01 -12.79
CA THR A 169 -21.98 -4.99 -14.05
C THR A 169 -22.05 -6.39 -14.67
N CYS A 170 -22.19 -6.49 -16.00
CA CYS A 170 -22.42 -7.75 -16.74
C CYS A 170 -21.35 -8.85 -16.57
N THR A 171 -20.39 -8.66 -15.67
CA THR A 171 -19.45 -9.66 -15.16
C THR A 171 -19.68 -9.80 -13.66
N SER A 172 -20.56 -10.71 -13.25
CA SER A 172 -20.83 -10.97 -11.84
C SER A 172 -19.58 -11.51 -11.14
N PHE A 173 -18.88 -10.66 -10.39
CA PHE A 173 -17.98 -11.07 -9.33
C PHE A 173 -18.74 -11.08 -8.00
N VAL A 174 -18.62 -12.18 -7.27
CA VAL A 174 -19.13 -12.31 -5.91
C VAL A 174 -17.95 -12.14 -4.98
N ILE A 175 -17.92 -11.06 -4.21
CA ILE A 175 -16.97 -10.92 -3.10
C ILE A 175 -17.62 -11.59 -1.89
N VAL A 176 -17.03 -12.69 -1.42
CA VAL A 176 -17.44 -13.33 -0.18
C VAL A 176 -16.65 -12.73 0.96
N THR A 177 -17.28 -11.92 1.81
CA THR A 177 -16.68 -11.47 3.07
C THR A 177 -17.26 -12.28 4.23
N CYS A 178 -16.39 -12.65 5.18
CA CYS A 178 -16.79 -13.31 6.43
C CYS A 178 -16.68 -12.31 7.57
N TRP A 179 -17.78 -12.10 8.29
CA TRP A 179 -17.85 -11.33 9.55
C TRP A 179 -17.99 -12.26 10.75
#